data_AF-A0A1A8JV00-F1
#
_entry.id   AF-A0A1A8JV00-F1
#
_cell.length_a   1.000
_cell.length_b   1.000
_cell.length_c   1.000
_cell.angle_alpha   90.00
_cell.angle_beta   90.00
_cell.angle_gamma   90.00
#
_symmetry.space_group_name_H-M   'P 1'
#
loop_
_entity.id
_entity.type
_entity.pdbx_description
1 polymer ?
#
loop_
_entity_poly.entity_id
_entity_poly.type
_entity_poly.pdbx_seq_one_letter_code
_entity_poly.pdbx_strand_id
1 'polypeptide(L)'
;MSRGVQMENANPVIFQRCRDRPLTASEEDEDVHDLIDDREIFDLIRSINDPEHPLSLEELNVVEQVRVKVNDAESTVGVEFTPTIPHCSMATLIGLSIKVKLLRSLPDRFKIDVHITPGTHASEEAVNKQLADKERVAAALENSSLLEVVNQCLSSRNI
;
A
#
# COMPACT_ATOMS: atom_id res chain seq x y z
N MET A 1 14.91 41.50 8.07
CA MET A 1 15.51 40.39 7.29
C MET A 1 14.56 39.22 7.37
N SER A 2 13.68 39.09 6.38
CA SER A 2 12.66 38.03 6.34
C SER A 2 13.33 36.72 5.95
N ARG A 3 13.41 35.77 6.91
CA ARG A 3 13.83 34.39 6.62
C ARG A 3 12.82 33.80 5.65
N GLY A 4 13.27 33.54 4.42
CA GLY A 4 12.48 32.82 3.43
C GLY A 4 12.11 31.46 4.00
N VAL A 5 10.81 31.21 4.12
CA VAL A 5 10.26 29.86 4.29
C VAL A 5 10.65 29.12 3.02
N GLN A 6 11.64 28.24 3.15
CA GLN A 6 12.04 27.35 2.08
C GLN A 6 10.82 26.44 1.85
N MET A 7 10.09 26.67 0.77
CA MET A 7 8.94 25.87 0.41
C MET A 7 9.46 24.46 0.14
N GLU A 8 9.25 23.55 1.10
CA GLU A 8 9.57 22.13 1.03
C GLU A 8 8.61 21.41 0.08
N ASN A 9 8.57 21.85 -1.18
CA ASN A 9 7.92 21.11 -2.25
C ASN A 9 9.02 20.66 -3.22
N ALA A 10 9.93 19.82 -2.71
CA ALA A 10 10.82 19.07 -3.59
C ALA A 10 9.96 18.06 -4.36
N ASN A 11 10.09 18.02 -5.69
CA ASN A 11 9.48 16.95 -6.48
C ASN A 11 9.89 15.60 -5.89
N PRO A 12 8.97 14.64 -5.74
CA PRO A 12 9.30 13.34 -5.20
C PRO A 12 10.36 12.66 -6.08
N VAL A 13 11.31 11.98 -5.42
CA VAL A 13 12.30 11.16 -6.13
C VAL A 13 11.55 9.98 -6.76
N ILE A 14 11.66 9.85 -8.08
CA ILE A 14 11.00 8.78 -8.83
C ILE A 14 11.94 7.57 -8.90
N PHE A 15 11.47 6.43 -8.42
CA PHE A 15 12.18 5.16 -8.44
C PHE A 15 11.81 4.33 -9.67
N GLN A 16 12.75 3.51 -10.13
CA GLN A 16 12.53 2.63 -11.28
C GLN A 16 11.59 1.49 -10.87
N ARG A 17 10.47 1.36 -11.57
CA ARG A 17 9.52 0.25 -11.37
C ARG A 17 10.17 -1.11 -11.61
N CYS A 18 9.83 -2.09 -10.78
CA CYS A 18 10.18 -3.50 -10.98
C CYS A 18 9.64 -3.99 -12.32
N ARG A 19 10.41 -4.84 -13.01
CA ARG A 19 9.95 -5.45 -14.27
C ARG A 19 8.87 -6.50 -13.99
N ASP A 20 8.00 -6.69 -14.97
CA ASP A 20 7.02 -7.78 -14.96
C ASP A 20 7.74 -9.12 -14.88
N ARG A 21 7.21 -10.05 -14.07
CA ARG A 21 7.78 -11.40 -13.96
C ARG A 21 7.27 -12.26 -15.12
N PRO A 22 8.12 -13.12 -15.71
CA PRO A 22 7.62 -14.17 -16.58
C PRO A 22 6.80 -15.17 -15.76
N LEU A 23 5.68 -15.63 -16.31
CA LEU A 23 4.92 -16.76 -15.76
C LEU A 23 5.80 -18.01 -15.80
N THR A 24 5.79 -18.76 -14.70
CA THR A 24 6.48 -20.04 -14.57
C THR A 24 5.60 -21.15 -15.12
N ALA A 25 6.21 -22.21 -15.66
CA ALA A 25 5.47 -23.35 -16.21
C ALA A 25 4.57 -24.06 -15.17
N SER A 26 4.89 -23.91 -13.87
CA SER A 26 4.07 -24.41 -12.77
C SER A 26 2.84 -23.55 -12.48
N GLU A 27 2.89 -22.24 -12.75
CA GLU A 27 1.71 -21.36 -12.66
C GLU A 27 0.74 -21.59 -13.83
N GLU A 28 1.21 -22.18 -14.94
CA GLU A 28 0.38 -22.57 -16.09
C GLU A 28 -0.21 -24.00 -15.95
N ASP A 29 0.20 -24.76 -14.94
CA ASP A 29 -0.26 -26.12 -14.70
C ASP A 29 -1.52 -26.13 -13.82
N GLU A 30 -2.68 -26.42 -14.42
CA GLU A 30 -3.98 -26.44 -13.73
C GLU A 30 -4.06 -27.49 -12.60
N ASP A 31 -3.19 -28.50 -12.60
CA ASP A 31 -3.15 -29.55 -11.57
C ASP A 31 -2.33 -29.13 -10.33
N VAL A 32 -1.62 -28.00 -10.39
CA VAL A 32 -0.82 -27.46 -9.29
C VAL A 32 -1.57 -26.31 -8.63
N HIS A 33 -1.70 -26.35 -7.30
CA HIS A 33 -2.27 -25.23 -6.56
C HIS A 33 -1.28 -24.07 -6.53
N ASP A 34 -1.61 -23.00 -7.26
CA ASP A 34 -0.87 -21.74 -7.19
C ASP A 34 -1.13 -21.05 -5.85
N LEU A 35 -0.05 -20.77 -5.12
CA LEU A 35 -0.09 -20.18 -3.78
C LEU A 35 0.17 -18.70 -3.87
N ILE A 36 -0.54 -17.92 -3.04
CA ILE A 36 -0.31 -16.47 -2.99
C ILE A 36 1.08 -16.20 -2.41
N ASP A 37 1.91 -15.50 -3.17
CA ASP A 37 3.28 -15.16 -2.79
C ASP A 37 3.48 -13.66 -2.53
N ASP A 38 4.64 -13.30 -1.97
CA ASP A 38 5.02 -11.91 -1.66
C ASP A 38 4.94 -11.01 -2.91
N ARG A 39 5.17 -11.59 -4.09
CA ARG A 39 5.23 -10.87 -5.35
C ARG A 39 3.84 -10.55 -5.88
N GLU A 40 2.89 -11.48 -5.79
CA GLU A 40 1.50 -11.24 -6.18
C GLU A 40 0.90 -10.11 -5.34
N ILE A 41 1.12 -10.14 -4.02
CA ILE A 41 0.68 -9.05 -3.13
C ILE A 41 1.34 -7.73 -3.51
N PHE A 42 2.64 -7.73 -3.82
CA PHE A 42 3.32 -6.53 -4.31
C PHE A 42 2.72 -6.01 -5.62
N ASP A 43 2.44 -6.89 -6.59
CA ASP A 43 1.86 -6.51 -7.88
C ASP A 43 0.43 -5.94 -7.73
N LEU A 44 -0.33 -6.38 -6.72
CA LEU A 44 -1.63 -5.80 -6.37
C LEU A 44 -1.52 -4.36 -5.83
N ILE A 45 -0.49 -4.03 -5.05
CA ILE A 45 -0.38 -2.75 -4.33
C ILE A 45 0.53 -1.73 -5.01
N ARG A 46 1.49 -2.15 -5.84
CA ARG A 46 2.48 -1.28 -6.50
C ARG A 46 1.87 -0.22 -7.42
N SER A 47 0.68 -0.50 -7.96
CA SER A 47 -0.04 0.36 -8.91
C SER A 47 -1.04 1.31 -8.24
N ILE A 48 -1.20 1.23 -6.91
CA ILE A 48 -2.01 2.20 -6.16
C ILE A 48 -1.39 3.59 -6.37
N ASN A 49 -2.22 4.58 -6.64
CA ASN A 49 -1.79 5.95 -6.81
C ASN A 49 -1.66 6.65 -5.47
N ASP A 50 -0.70 7.55 -5.37
CA ASP A 50 -0.59 8.47 -4.26
C ASP A 50 -1.76 9.49 -4.28
N PRO A 51 -2.33 9.85 -3.12
CA PRO A 51 -3.43 10.81 -3.05
C PRO A 51 -3.03 12.25 -3.39
N GLU A 52 -1.75 12.60 -3.29
CA GLU A 52 -1.25 13.97 -3.50
C GLU A 52 -0.51 14.11 -4.84
N HIS A 53 0.08 13.03 -5.34
CA HIS A 53 0.91 13.03 -6.54
C HIS A 53 0.37 12.09 -7.64
N PRO A 54 0.56 12.42 -8.93
CA PRO A 54 0.18 11.57 -10.06
C PRO A 54 1.17 10.41 -10.28
N LEU A 55 1.63 9.77 -9.20
CA LEU A 55 2.64 8.71 -9.19
C LEU A 55 2.12 7.51 -8.40
N SER A 56 2.61 6.31 -8.71
CA SER A 56 2.27 5.12 -7.96
C SER A 56 3.07 5.00 -6.67
N LEU A 57 2.56 4.21 -5.71
CA LEU A 57 3.26 3.95 -4.46
C LEU A 57 4.63 3.30 -4.69
N GLU A 58 4.81 2.52 -5.76
CA GLU A 58 6.11 1.97 -6.14
C GLU A 58 7.06 3.05 -6.66
N GLU A 59 6.58 3.96 -7.50
CA GLU A 59 7.40 5.05 -8.04
C GLU A 59 7.91 6.01 -6.94
N LEU A 60 7.19 6.07 -5.82
CA LEU A 60 7.56 6.85 -4.64
C LEU A 60 8.34 6.04 -3.59
N ASN A 61 8.62 4.76 -3.86
CA ASN A 61 9.22 3.81 -2.91
C ASN A 61 8.46 3.73 -1.57
N VAL A 62 7.14 3.96 -1.62
CA VAL A 62 6.24 3.83 -0.48
C VAL A 62 5.99 2.35 -0.18
N VAL A 63 5.91 1.52 -1.22
CA VAL A 63 5.80 0.06 -1.10
C VAL A 63 6.98 -0.60 -1.79
N GLU A 64 7.51 -1.66 -1.18
CA GLU A 64 8.65 -2.43 -1.69
C GLU A 64 8.35 -3.92 -1.54
N GLN A 65 8.69 -4.74 -2.53
CA GLN A 65 8.43 -6.19 -2.50
C GLN A 65 9.09 -6.86 -1.27
N VAL A 66 10.27 -6.41 -0.86
CA VAL A 66 11.00 -6.93 0.31
C VAL A 66 10.23 -6.73 1.63
N ARG A 67 9.37 -5.71 1.70
CA ARG A 67 8.51 -5.37 2.85
C ARG A 67 7.13 -6.01 2.80
N VAL A 68 6.91 -6.90 1.84
CA VAL A 68 5.72 -7.74 1.78
C VAL A 68 6.09 -9.11 2.34
N LYS A 69 5.20 -9.64 3.20
CA LYS A 69 5.34 -10.95 3.82
C LYS A 69 4.02 -11.70 3.74
N VAL A 70 4.02 -12.83 3.07
CA VAL A 70 2.85 -13.68 2.89
C VAL A 70 3.13 -15.04 3.48
N ASN A 71 2.18 -15.53 4.26
CA ASN A 71 2.14 -16.91 4.70
C ASN A 71 0.76 -17.48 4.31
N ASP A 72 0.71 -18.17 3.18
CA ASP A 72 -0.52 -18.77 2.67
C ASP A 72 -1.10 -19.81 3.65
N ALA A 73 -0.24 -20.64 4.25
CA ALA A 73 -0.64 -21.71 5.16
C ALA A 73 -1.32 -21.16 6.44
N GLU A 74 -0.83 -20.05 6.97
CA GLU A 74 -1.45 -19.36 8.12
C GLU A 74 -2.52 -18.33 7.69
N SER A 75 -2.68 -18.13 6.38
CA SER A 75 -3.52 -17.11 5.78
C SER A 75 -3.24 -15.72 6.37
N THR A 76 -1.98 -15.32 6.40
CA THR A 76 -1.55 -13.99 6.88
C THR A 76 -0.80 -13.23 5.79
N VAL A 77 -1.08 -11.93 5.69
CA VAL A 77 -0.38 -10.99 4.81
C VAL A 77 0.03 -9.80 5.64
N GLY A 78 1.33 -9.55 5.72
CA GLY A 78 1.94 -8.37 6.31
C GLY A 78 2.50 -7.45 5.23
N VAL A 79 2.16 -6.17 5.29
CA VAL A 79 2.71 -5.15 4.39
C VAL A 79 3.25 -3.99 5.22
N GLU A 80 4.54 -3.71 5.06
CA GLU A 80 5.14 -2.48 5.57
C GLU A 80 5.25 -1.44 4.46
N PHE A 81 4.78 -0.22 4.73
CA PHE A 81 4.90 0.91 3.81
C PHE A 81 5.67 2.08 4.43
N THR A 82 6.36 2.86 3.61
CA THR A 82 7.18 4.00 4.05
C THR A 82 6.58 5.30 3.52
N PRO A 83 6.02 6.16 4.38
CA PRO A 83 5.57 7.48 3.96
C PRO A 83 6.72 8.27 3.33
N THR A 84 6.40 9.11 2.34
CA THR A 84 7.40 9.92 1.61
C THR A 84 8.11 10.93 2.51
N ILE A 85 7.45 11.39 3.58
CA ILE A 85 7.99 12.31 4.58
C ILE A 85 7.59 11.91 6.02
N PRO A 86 8.40 12.26 7.05
CA PRO A 86 8.14 11.86 8.44
C PRO A 86 6.88 12.46 9.08
N HIS A 87 6.28 13.47 8.45
CA HIS A 87 5.07 14.16 8.92
C HIS A 87 3.92 14.09 7.91
N CYS A 88 3.91 13.04 7.08
CA CYS A 88 2.91 12.86 6.03
C CYS A 88 1.50 12.77 6.63
N SER A 89 0.67 13.77 6.35
CA SER A 89 -0.74 13.80 6.75
C SER A 89 -1.57 12.69 6.09
N MET A 90 -1.09 12.17 4.96
CA MET A 90 -1.78 11.15 4.16
C MET A 90 -1.34 9.71 4.47
N ALA A 91 -0.45 9.49 5.45
CA ALA A 91 0.04 8.15 5.80
C ALA A 91 -1.10 7.17 6.14
N THR A 92 -2.12 7.63 6.89
CA THR A 92 -3.30 6.82 7.20
C THR A 92 -4.11 6.47 5.95
N LEU A 93 -4.25 7.40 5.00
CA LEU A 93 -5.04 7.18 3.79
C LEU A 93 -4.34 6.26 2.79
N ILE A 94 -3.00 6.36 2.71
CA ILE A 94 -2.15 5.41 1.95
C ILE A 94 -2.33 4.00 2.54
N GLY A 95 -2.15 3.83 3.85
CA GLY A 95 -2.31 2.55 4.52
C GLY A 95 -3.73 1.98 4.39
N LEU A 96 -4.76 2.83 4.47
CA LEU A 96 -6.15 2.43 4.24
C LEU A 96 -6.36 1.96 2.80
N SER A 97 -5.79 2.66 1.81
CA SER A 97 -5.90 2.29 0.40
C SER A 97 -5.26 0.93 0.13
N ILE A 98 -4.05 0.67 0.67
CA ILE A 98 -3.39 -0.64 0.62
C ILE A 98 -4.30 -1.71 1.23
N LYS A 99 -4.82 -1.46 2.45
CA LYS A 99 -5.67 -2.43 3.15
C LYS A 99 -6.94 -2.75 2.37
N VAL A 100 -7.60 -1.75 1.79
CA VAL A 100 -8.82 -1.93 0.99
C VAL A 100 -8.53 -2.66 -0.31
N LYS A 101 -7.41 -2.36 -0.98
CA LYS A 101 -7.00 -3.09 -2.19
C LYS A 101 -6.87 -4.57 -1.91
N LEU A 102 -6.15 -4.93 -0.84
CA LEU A 102 -5.94 -6.31 -0.45
C LEU A 102 -7.23 -6.99 0.02
N LEU A 103 -8.07 -6.29 0.79
CA LEU A 103 -9.39 -6.81 1.20
C LEU A 103 -10.31 -7.11 0.02
N ARG A 104 -10.20 -6.37 -1.09
CA ARG A 104 -11.01 -6.60 -2.30
C ARG A 104 -10.42 -7.63 -3.25
N SER A 105 -9.10 -7.83 -3.20
CA SER A 105 -8.39 -8.71 -4.13
C SER A 105 -8.10 -10.09 -3.56
N LEU A 106 -8.02 -10.25 -2.23
CA LEU A 106 -7.70 -11.51 -1.58
C LEU A 106 -8.93 -12.24 -1.05
N PRO A 107 -8.89 -13.59 -0.95
CA PRO A 107 -9.93 -14.34 -0.27
C PRO A 107 -10.06 -13.97 1.22
N ASP A 108 -11.28 -13.98 1.75
CA ASP A 108 -11.62 -13.60 3.14
C ASP A 108 -10.87 -14.39 4.23
N ARG A 109 -10.23 -15.51 3.89
CA ARG A 109 -9.38 -16.27 4.81
C ARG A 109 -8.16 -15.49 5.28
N PHE A 110 -7.68 -14.53 4.48
CA PHE A 110 -6.45 -13.80 4.75
C PHE A 110 -6.63 -12.70 5.80
N LYS A 111 -5.76 -12.74 6.81
CA LYS A 111 -5.61 -11.67 7.80
C LYS A 111 -4.57 -10.68 7.27
N ILE A 112 -5.05 -9.51 6.88
CA ILE A 112 -4.23 -8.43 6.32
C ILE A 112 -3.81 -7.47 7.44
N ASP A 113 -2.51 -7.40 7.66
CA ASP A 113 -1.86 -6.43 8.54
C ASP A 113 -1.06 -5.42 7.70
N VAL A 114 -1.29 -4.13 7.96
CA VAL A 114 -0.65 -3.03 7.23
C VAL A 114 -0.13 -2.04 8.25
N HIS A 115 1.17 -1.78 8.19
CA HIS A 115 1.81 -0.87 9.12
C HIS A 115 2.90 -0.05 8.44
N ILE A 116 3.22 1.08 9.07
CA ILE A 116 4.34 1.92 8.67
C ILE A 116 5.65 1.21 9.02
N THR A 117 6.65 1.36 8.15
CA THR A 117 8.01 0.90 8.39
C THR A 117 8.59 1.60 9.64
N PRO A 118 9.13 0.86 10.62
CA PRO A 118 9.59 1.46 11.88
C PRO A 118 10.60 2.58 11.72
N GLY A 119 10.40 3.68 12.45
CA GLY A 119 11.26 4.86 12.45
C GLY A 119 11.08 5.80 11.26
N THR A 120 10.09 5.57 10.39
CA THR A 120 9.88 6.36 9.17
C THR A 120 8.83 7.46 9.30
N HIS A 121 8.01 7.45 10.36
CA HIS A 121 6.96 8.44 10.56
C HIS A 121 6.79 8.84 12.04
N ALA A 122 6.63 10.14 12.31
CA ALA A 122 6.56 10.68 13.67
C ALA A 122 5.36 10.17 14.49
N SER A 123 4.28 9.80 13.81
CA SER A 123 3.05 9.27 14.43
C SER A 123 2.79 7.80 14.06
N GLU A 124 3.84 7.03 13.75
CA GLU A 124 3.71 5.65 13.26
C GLU A 124 2.83 4.77 14.16
N GLU A 125 3.01 4.79 15.48
CA GLU A 125 2.21 3.99 16.41
C GLU A 125 0.72 4.31 16.33
N ALA A 126 0.39 5.60 16.25
CA ALA A 126 -1.00 6.05 16.18
C ALA A 126 -1.66 5.65 14.85
N VAL A 127 -0.93 5.73 13.73
CA VAL A 127 -1.42 5.29 12.42
C VAL A 127 -1.56 3.78 12.38
N ASN A 128 -0.57 3.02 12.84
CA ASN A 128 -0.62 1.55 12.88
C ASN A 128 -1.79 1.07 13.73
N LYS A 129 -2.04 1.71 14.89
CA LYS A 129 -3.19 1.40 15.73
C LYS A 129 -4.53 1.69 15.03
N GLN A 130 -4.60 2.77 14.23
CA GLN A 130 -5.79 3.08 13.43
C GLN A 130 -6.03 2.02 12.34
N LEU A 131 -4.97 1.60 11.65
CA LEU A 131 -5.05 0.61 10.58
C LEU A 131 -5.37 -0.80 11.12
N ALA A 132 -4.90 -1.15 12.32
CA ALA A 132 -5.17 -2.44 12.96
C ALA A 132 -6.63 -2.58 13.47
N ASP A 133 -7.29 -1.46 13.77
CA ASP A 133 -8.65 -1.43 14.30
C ASP A 133 -9.68 -1.69 13.18
N LYS A 134 -10.23 -2.91 13.16
CA LYS A 134 -11.20 -3.35 12.14
C LYS A 134 -12.49 -2.55 12.16
N GLU A 135 -12.97 -2.14 13.32
CA GLU A 135 -14.22 -1.37 13.44
C GLU A 135 -14.02 0.03 12.88
N ARG A 136 -12.87 0.65 13.16
CA ARG A 136 -12.52 1.96 12.60
C ARG A 136 -12.30 1.91 11.09
N VAL A 137 -11.64 0.88 10.59
CA VAL A 137 -11.48 0.68 9.14
C VAL A 137 -12.84 0.49 8.48
N ALA A 138 -13.72 -0.35 9.04
CA ALA A 138 -15.06 -0.55 8.50
C ALA A 138 -15.87 0.76 8.47
N ALA A 139 -15.88 1.51 9.58
CA ALA A 139 -16.56 2.80 9.65
C ALA A 139 -16.00 3.84 8.66
N ALA A 140 -14.68 3.80 8.39
CA ALA A 140 -14.07 4.66 7.37
C ALA A 140 -14.53 4.32 5.95
N LEU A 141 -14.85 3.05 5.68
CA LEU A 141 -15.35 2.59 4.37
C LEU A 141 -16.84 2.84 4.16
N GLU A 142 -17.61 3.03 5.23
CA GLU A 142 -19.00 3.48 5.15
C GLU A 142 -19.11 4.98 4.87
N ASN A 143 -18.04 5.74 5.08
CA ASN A 143 -18.00 7.16 4.75
C ASN A 143 -17.77 7.36 3.24
N SER A 144 -18.81 7.82 2.54
CA SER A 144 -18.78 8.03 1.09
C SER A 144 -17.63 8.92 0.61
N SER A 145 -17.29 10.00 1.35
CA SER A 145 -16.20 10.90 0.96
C SER A 145 -14.83 10.21 1.04
N LEU A 146 -14.58 9.45 2.11
CA LEU A 146 -13.32 8.72 2.28
C LEU A 146 -13.22 7.58 1.26
N LEU A 147 -14.32 6.86 1.07
CA LEU A 147 -14.38 5.76 0.11
C LEU A 147 -14.13 6.25 -1.32
N GLU A 148 -14.62 7.43 -1.69
CA GLU A 148 -14.36 8.04 -2.99
C GLU A 148 -12.86 8.31 -3.20
N VAL A 149 -12.20 8.94 -2.23
CA VAL A 149 -10.75 9.21 -2.31
C VAL A 149 -9.95 7.91 -2.36
N VAL A 150 -10.31 6.91 -1.55
CA VAL A 150 -9.68 5.59 -1.62
C VAL A 150 -9.88 4.97 -3.00
N ASN A 151 -11.10 4.99 -3.55
CA ASN A 151 -11.36 4.45 -4.88
C ASN A 151 -10.59 5.19 -5.98
N GLN A 152 -10.35 6.50 -5.84
CA GLN A 152 -9.49 7.26 -6.76
C GLN A 152 -8.03 6.77 -6.68
N CYS A 153 -7.51 6.50 -5.47
CA CYS A 153 -6.18 5.93 -5.29
C CYS A 153 -6.08 4.52 -5.93
N LEU A 154 -7.15 3.73 -5.82
CA LEU A 154 -7.23 2.37 -6.37
C LEU A 154 -7.52 2.30 -7.88
N SER A 155 -7.92 3.41 -8.50
CA SER A 155 -8.25 3.44 -9.91
C SER A 155 -6.98 3.36 -10.74
N SER A 156 -6.81 2.27 -11.48
CA SER A 156 -5.72 2.15 -12.45
C SER A 156 -5.83 3.28 -13.47
N ARG A 157 -4.89 4.24 -13.43
CA ARG A 157 -4.71 5.17 -14.56
C ARG A 157 -4.11 4.33 -15.68
N ASN A 158 -4.95 3.96 -16.65
CA ASN A 158 -4.46 3.49 -17.93
C ASN A 158 -3.61 4.62 -18.51
N ILE A 159 -2.29 4.43 -18.48
CA ILE A 159 -1.34 5.20 -19.30
C ILE A 159 -1.33 4.54 -20.67
#